data_AF-W7SCH6-F1
#
_entry.id   AF-W7SCH6-F1
#
_cell.length_a   1.000
_cell.length_b   1.000
_cell.length_c   1.000
_cell.angle_alpha   90.00
_cell.angle_beta   90.00
_cell.angle_gamma   90.00
#
_symmetry.space_group_name_H-M   'P 1'
#
loop_
_entity.id
_entity.type
_entity.pdbx_description
1 polymer ?
#
loop_
_entity_poly.entity_id
_entity_poly.type
_entity_poly.pdbx_seq_one_letter_code
_entity_poly.pdbx_strand_id
1 'polypeptide(L)'
;MQQAAQHGVPDLQAFVNSAPPVWTTNGKSCGGSLKSGSEAAYGQFLADVVTHFQQQGVTFSQVSPMNEPDNSFGDCGQEGMSVGTGQRGPIVRALGAALTNAGSPAQVLADETSWALQDIFELPAWAGDANTQRYLVALAHHTYDFPTNATLNTLRASAKNYGKPLWATEICCSNGGGYGQGYDPTIDGGLRMADLIHQDLTEAGDAQFDWWTALSPVLGCDPVAAPSCSTTKNGQGWNDGLIYYDPNYAGNGNQNLYVTKRFWALANFSRFVRPNAVRFPISGMPSGVWPVAFESGGTWTVVAINDNTADTAFPLHFGATNGQLTATGAYRTSATEDLAPVALPSVSGSTATATLPARSITTFTFGQPTSVVPGHNYVLQATNSGSAADVAGASTSDGAGIIQYHTTGDTNQRWTVRADGTIASVQSGKCLDASVAAVVQRTCNGSAGQQWAIANGVISNQGRGLSAASKADGVQLTVGSAQQWTLNATG
;
A
#
# COMPACT_ATOMS: atom_id res chain seq x y z
N MET A 1 21.33 -5.29 -4.37
CA MET A 1 20.96 -6.01 -3.13
C MET A 1 21.77 -5.56 -1.92
N GLN A 2 23.10 -5.77 -1.87
CA GLN A 2 23.92 -5.33 -0.72
C GLN A 2 23.81 -3.82 -0.43
N GLN A 3 23.82 -2.97 -1.46
CA GLN A 3 23.62 -1.52 -1.29
C GLN A 3 22.22 -1.18 -0.73
N ALA A 4 21.16 -1.83 -1.23
CA ALA A 4 19.81 -1.63 -0.71
C ALA A 4 19.70 -2.04 0.78
N ALA A 5 20.27 -3.19 1.14
CA ALA A 5 20.35 -3.63 2.53
C ALA A 5 21.17 -2.66 3.40
N GLN A 6 22.31 -2.16 2.92
CA GLN A 6 23.13 -1.15 3.61
C GLN A 6 22.38 0.16 3.83
N HIS A 7 21.51 0.55 2.89
CA HIS A 7 20.65 1.72 3.01
C HIS A 7 19.37 1.46 3.81
N GLY A 8 19.23 0.29 4.43
CA GLY A 8 18.10 -0.05 5.31
C GLY A 8 16.77 -0.19 4.56
N VAL A 9 16.79 -0.61 3.29
CA VAL A 9 15.57 -0.99 2.58
C VAL A 9 14.97 -2.20 3.31
N PRO A 10 13.75 -2.06 3.89
CA PRO A 10 13.21 -3.04 4.82
C PRO A 10 12.78 -4.33 4.13
N ASP A 11 12.36 -4.23 2.86
CA ASP A 11 11.80 -5.34 2.10
C ASP A 11 12.55 -5.52 0.78
N LEU A 12 13.05 -6.73 0.55
CA LEU A 12 13.62 -7.14 -0.73
C LEU A 12 12.74 -8.23 -1.33
N GLN A 13 12.25 -7.98 -2.54
CA GLN A 13 11.47 -8.93 -3.33
C GLN A 13 12.36 -9.57 -4.39
N ALA A 14 12.25 -10.89 -4.53
CA ALA A 14 12.82 -11.64 -5.64
C ALA A 14 11.68 -12.06 -6.60
N PHE A 15 11.95 -12.03 -7.89
CA PHE A 15 11.03 -12.52 -8.92
C PHE A 15 11.81 -13.18 -10.05
N VAL A 16 11.12 -13.87 -10.96
CA VAL A 16 11.70 -14.57 -12.10
C VAL A 16 10.82 -14.43 -13.32
N ASN A 17 11.43 -14.16 -14.47
CA ASN A 17 10.71 -14.13 -15.75
C ASN A 17 10.48 -15.51 -16.34
N SER A 18 11.36 -16.47 -16.05
CA SER A 18 11.27 -17.83 -16.58
C SER A 18 11.91 -18.85 -15.66
N ALA A 19 11.44 -20.08 -15.71
CA ALA A 19 12.16 -21.21 -15.16
C ALA A 19 13.43 -21.50 -15.99
N PRO A 20 14.45 -22.14 -15.39
CA PRO A 20 15.56 -22.69 -16.15
C PRO A 20 15.09 -23.59 -17.31
N PRO A 21 15.80 -23.61 -18.47
CA PRO A 21 15.36 -24.31 -19.68
C PRO A 21 15.01 -25.79 -19.51
N VAL A 22 15.57 -26.47 -18.51
CA VAL A 22 15.28 -27.87 -18.20
C VAL A 22 13.82 -28.12 -17.78
N TRP A 23 13.14 -27.08 -17.28
CA TRP A 23 11.74 -27.13 -16.84
C TRP A 23 10.79 -26.36 -17.75
N THR A 24 11.22 -25.91 -18.92
CA THR A 24 10.33 -25.28 -19.91
C THR A 24 10.04 -26.25 -21.06
N THR A 25 8.85 -26.13 -21.65
CA THR A 25 8.37 -27.05 -22.71
C THR A 25 9.20 -27.02 -23.99
N ASN A 26 9.91 -25.92 -24.25
CA ASN A 26 10.69 -25.72 -25.47
C ASN A 26 12.21 -25.75 -25.24
N GLY A 27 12.67 -26.01 -24.01
CA GLY A 27 14.09 -26.03 -23.68
C GLY A 27 14.76 -24.65 -23.76
N LYS A 28 14.03 -23.57 -23.53
CA LYS A 28 14.51 -22.17 -23.53
C LYS A 28 13.88 -21.37 -22.38
N SER A 29 14.47 -20.25 -22.01
CA SER A 29 13.92 -19.32 -21.00
C SER A 29 13.03 -18.22 -21.59
N CYS A 30 12.47 -18.45 -22.77
CA CYS A 30 11.55 -17.56 -23.50
C CYS A 30 10.67 -18.39 -24.44
N GLY A 31 9.44 -17.94 -24.70
CA GLY A 31 8.49 -18.54 -25.63
C GLY A 31 7.97 -19.94 -25.27
N GLY A 32 8.31 -20.43 -24.08
CA GLY A 32 7.88 -21.74 -23.57
C GLY A 32 6.87 -21.61 -22.45
N SER A 33 6.40 -22.75 -21.96
CA SER A 33 5.58 -22.84 -20.76
C SER A 33 6.31 -23.63 -19.68
N LEU A 34 5.93 -23.45 -18.42
CA LEU A 34 6.38 -24.34 -17.34
C LEU A 34 5.93 -25.78 -17.62
N LYS A 35 6.87 -26.71 -17.67
CA LYS A 35 6.60 -28.12 -17.94
C LYS A 35 5.77 -28.73 -16.81
N SER A 36 4.63 -29.32 -17.14
CA SER A 36 3.78 -29.99 -16.14
C SER A 36 4.55 -31.07 -15.37
N GLY A 37 4.38 -31.09 -14.05
CA GLY A 37 5.09 -32.00 -13.14
C GLY A 37 6.47 -31.51 -12.69
N SER A 38 6.92 -30.34 -13.16
CA SER A 38 8.20 -29.74 -12.72
C SER A 38 8.06 -28.81 -11.51
N GLU A 39 6.84 -28.52 -11.05
CA GLU A 39 6.55 -27.46 -10.07
C GLU A 39 7.30 -27.67 -8.76
N ALA A 40 7.40 -28.91 -8.28
CA ALA A 40 8.15 -29.24 -7.07
C ALA A 40 9.66 -28.99 -7.21
N ALA A 41 10.27 -29.44 -8.31
CA ALA A 41 11.70 -29.26 -8.55
C ALA A 41 12.05 -27.78 -8.78
N TYR A 42 11.18 -27.06 -9.51
CA TYR A 42 11.33 -25.65 -9.76
C TYR A 42 11.15 -24.81 -8.48
N GLY A 43 10.13 -25.10 -7.67
CA GLY A 43 9.92 -24.44 -6.37
C GLY A 43 11.09 -24.66 -5.41
N GLN A 44 11.67 -25.86 -5.39
CA GLN A 44 12.89 -26.14 -4.61
C GLN A 44 14.08 -25.32 -5.11
N PHE A 45 14.29 -25.24 -6.42
CA PHE A 45 15.37 -24.43 -6.99
C PHE A 45 15.28 -22.95 -6.59
N LEU A 46 14.08 -22.36 -6.66
CA LEU A 46 13.88 -20.98 -6.22
C LEU A 46 14.18 -20.81 -4.72
N ALA A 47 13.74 -21.76 -3.88
CA ALA A 47 14.04 -21.74 -2.44
C ALA A 47 15.55 -21.89 -2.17
N ASP A 48 16.27 -22.71 -2.94
CA ASP A 48 17.72 -22.87 -2.81
C ASP A 48 18.46 -21.56 -3.14
N VAL A 49 18.04 -20.85 -4.21
CA VAL A 49 18.60 -19.54 -4.59
C VAL A 49 18.35 -18.50 -3.48
N VAL A 50 17.13 -18.43 -2.96
CA VAL A 50 16.76 -17.51 -1.87
C VAL A 50 17.58 -17.80 -0.61
N THR A 51 17.70 -19.07 -0.25
CA THR A 51 18.47 -19.51 0.91
C THR A 51 19.97 -19.22 0.75
N HIS A 52 20.50 -19.36 -0.47
CA HIS A 52 21.89 -18.99 -0.77
C HIS A 52 22.15 -17.51 -0.48
N PHE A 53 21.29 -16.60 -0.94
CA PHE A 53 21.45 -15.17 -0.64
C PHE A 53 21.28 -14.85 0.84
N GLN A 54 20.37 -15.54 1.54
CA GLN A 54 20.22 -15.41 2.99
C GLN A 54 21.53 -15.76 3.72
N GLN A 55 22.23 -16.82 3.30
CA GLN A 55 23.54 -17.19 3.85
C GLN A 55 24.63 -16.15 3.56
N GLN A 56 24.47 -15.33 2.51
CA GLN A 56 25.33 -14.19 2.18
C GLN A 56 24.91 -12.89 2.88
N GLY A 57 23.95 -12.94 3.80
CA GLY A 57 23.47 -11.78 4.55
C GLY A 57 22.43 -10.93 3.81
N VAL A 58 21.83 -11.45 2.74
CA VAL A 58 20.73 -10.80 2.00
C VAL A 58 19.45 -11.60 2.21
N THR A 59 18.55 -11.08 3.03
CA THR A 59 17.25 -11.71 3.28
C THR A 59 16.20 -11.12 2.35
N PHE A 60 15.45 -11.98 1.66
CA PHE A 60 14.27 -11.59 0.90
C PHE A 60 13.02 -11.71 1.77
N SER A 61 12.11 -10.74 1.64
CA SER A 61 10.80 -10.74 2.29
C SER A 61 9.78 -11.50 1.42
N GLN A 62 9.87 -11.38 0.10
CA GLN A 62 8.96 -12.02 -0.86
C GLN A 62 9.70 -12.67 -2.02
N VAL A 63 9.10 -13.73 -2.56
CA VAL A 63 9.56 -14.42 -3.77
C VAL A 63 8.37 -14.67 -4.67
N SER A 64 8.44 -14.16 -5.90
CA SER A 64 7.48 -14.44 -6.95
C SER A 64 8.02 -15.51 -7.91
N PRO A 65 7.31 -16.64 -8.12
CA PRO A 65 7.79 -17.75 -8.93
C PRO A 65 7.47 -17.62 -10.43
N MET A 66 6.84 -16.53 -10.85
CA MET A 66 6.46 -16.28 -12.24
C MET A 66 6.36 -14.78 -12.48
N ASN A 67 6.35 -14.38 -13.74
CA ASN A 67 6.12 -13.01 -14.19
C ASN A 67 5.26 -13.09 -15.44
N GLU A 68 4.17 -12.32 -15.50
CA GLU A 68 3.25 -12.30 -16.64
C GLU A 68 2.92 -13.71 -17.15
N PRO A 69 2.38 -14.61 -16.30
CA PRO A 69 2.16 -16.01 -16.64
C PRO A 69 1.23 -16.23 -17.84
N ASP A 70 0.50 -15.20 -18.25
CA ASP A 70 -0.32 -15.13 -19.46
C ASP A 70 0.48 -14.87 -20.76
N ASN A 71 1.75 -14.49 -20.66
CA ASN A 71 2.63 -14.19 -21.80
C ASN A 71 3.94 -15.00 -21.75
N SER A 72 4.23 -15.74 -22.82
CA SER A 72 5.47 -16.53 -22.91
C SER A 72 6.68 -15.74 -23.38
N PHE A 73 6.50 -14.53 -23.93
CA PHE A 73 7.54 -13.75 -24.61
C PHE A 73 8.17 -14.53 -25.77
N GLY A 74 7.32 -14.93 -26.73
CA GLY A 74 7.66 -15.82 -27.83
C GLY A 74 8.69 -15.31 -28.83
N ASP A 75 8.90 -13.99 -28.90
CA ASP A 75 9.92 -13.38 -29.74
C ASP A 75 11.34 -13.50 -29.15
N CYS A 76 11.44 -13.91 -27.87
CA CYS A 76 12.68 -13.98 -27.11
C CYS A 76 13.45 -12.65 -27.05
N GLY A 77 12.74 -11.51 -27.10
CA GLY A 77 13.33 -10.19 -26.80
C GLY A 77 13.72 -10.03 -25.33
N GLN A 78 13.09 -10.82 -24.46
CA GLN A 78 13.42 -10.99 -23.04
C GLN A 78 13.11 -12.42 -22.57
N GLU A 79 13.53 -12.75 -21.34
CA GLU A 79 13.10 -13.99 -20.69
C GLU A 79 11.59 -13.98 -20.42
N GLY A 80 10.97 -15.16 -20.43
CA GLY A 80 9.55 -15.34 -20.23
C GLY A 80 9.13 -16.81 -20.17
N MET A 81 8.05 -17.12 -19.46
CA MET A 81 7.35 -18.39 -19.61
C MET A 81 5.87 -18.22 -19.29
N SER A 82 5.01 -18.92 -20.03
CA SER A 82 3.62 -19.01 -19.61
C SER A 82 3.45 -20.06 -18.49
N VAL A 83 2.58 -19.75 -17.53
CA VAL A 83 2.19 -20.64 -16.43
C VAL A 83 0.68 -20.74 -16.42
N GLY A 84 0.16 -21.89 -16.86
CA GLY A 84 -1.29 -22.11 -16.90
C GLY A 84 -1.90 -22.06 -15.50
N THR A 85 -3.16 -21.61 -15.39
CA THR A 85 -3.86 -21.45 -14.11
C THR A 85 -3.88 -22.73 -13.25
N GLY A 86 -3.93 -23.91 -13.88
CA GLY A 86 -3.82 -25.19 -13.19
C GLY A 86 -2.47 -25.46 -12.51
N GLN A 87 -1.41 -24.74 -12.88
CA GLN A 87 -0.05 -24.88 -12.32
C GLN A 87 0.29 -23.78 -11.30
N ARG A 88 -0.43 -22.65 -11.28
CA ARG A 88 -0.18 -21.50 -10.38
C ARG A 88 -0.27 -21.88 -8.90
N GLY A 89 -1.36 -22.53 -8.50
CA GLY A 89 -1.50 -23.08 -7.14
C GLY A 89 -0.40 -24.10 -6.78
N PRO A 90 -0.15 -25.14 -7.60
CA PRO A 90 0.95 -26.08 -7.40
C PRO A 90 2.32 -25.44 -7.20
N ILE A 91 2.73 -24.46 -8.02
CA ILE A 91 4.04 -23.82 -7.86
C ILE A 91 4.13 -22.96 -6.59
N VAL A 92 3.07 -22.23 -6.23
CA VAL A 92 3.00 -21.49 -4.97
C VAL A 92 3.14 -22.42 -3.77
N ARG A 93 2.46 -23.57 -3.79
CA ARG A 93 2.56 -24.58 -2.71
C ARG A 93 3.96 -25.22 -2.64
N ALA A 94 4.55 -25.52 -3.79
CA ALA A 94 5.88 -26.10 -3.87
C ALA A 94 6.94 -25.15 -3.31
N LEU A 95 6.95 -23.90 -3.78
CA LEU A 95 7.87 -22.86 -3.31
C LEU A 95 7.68 -22.57 -1.83
N GLY A 96 6.44 -22.33 -1.38
CA GLY A 96 6.16 -22.01 0.01
C GLY A 96 6.57 -23.12 0.99
N ALA A 97 6.34 -24.39 0.61
CA ALA A 97 6.80 -25.53 1.40
C ALA A 97 8.33 -25.63 1.44
N ALA A 98 9.01 -25.42 0.30
CA ALA A 98 10.46 -25.45 0.21
C ALA A 98 11.12 -24.34 1.06
N LEU A 99 10.59 -23.11 1.00
CA LEU A 99 11.04 -21.99 1.84
C LEU A 99 10.85 -22.29 3.33
N THR A 100 9.68 -22.82 3.71
CA THR A 100 9.39 -23.21 5.10
C THR A 100 10.37 -24.28 5.59
N ASN A 101 10.64 -25.31 4.78
CA ASN A 101 11.58 -26.38 5.13
C ASN A 101 13.02 -25.89 5.25
N ALA A 102 13.40 -24.87 4.47
CA ALA A 102 14.71 -24.23 4.55
C ALA A 102 14.83 -23.26 5.74
N GLY A 103 13.75 -22.99 6.47
CA GLY A 103 13.73 -21.98 7.53
C GLY A 103 13.84 -20.54 7.02
N SER A 104 13.50 -20.30 5.75
CA SER A 104 13.49 -18.97 5.15
C SER A 104 12.28 -18.17 5.67
N PRO A 105 12.45 -16.88 6.01
CA PRO A 105 11.34 -16.00 6.38
C PRO A 105 10.54 -15.51 5.17
N ALA A 106 11.02 -15.75 3.93
CA ALA A 106 10.38 -15.25 2.73
C ALA A 106 9.00 -15.89 2.49
N GLN A 107 8.06 -15.08 2.01
CA GLN A 107 6.72 -15.52 1.65
C GLN A 107 6.51 -15.48 0.13
N VAL A 108 5.53 -16.23 -0.37
CA VAL A 108 5.27 -16.29 -1.81
C VAL A 108 4.38 -15.12 -2.23
N LEU A 109 4.79 -14.41 -3.28
CA LEU A 109 3.97 -13.45 -4.00
C LEU A 109 3.56 -14.07 -5.35
N ALA A 110 2.33 -13.85 -5.78
CA ALA A 110 1.76 -14.30 -7.06
C ALA A 110 0.46 -13.52 -7.25
N ASP A 111 -0.06 -13.23 -8.43
CA ASP A 111 0.14 -13.94 -9.69
C ASP A 111 1.13 -13.29 -10.66
N GLU A 112 1.27 -11.96 -10.61
CA GLU A 112 2.02 -11.16 -11.60
C GLU A 112 1.38 -11.19 -13.02
N THR A 113 0.09 -11.49 -13.14
CA THR A 113 -0.67 -11.44 -14.41
C THR A 113 -0.56 -10.04 -15.04
N SER A 114 -0.29 -9.91 -16.35
CA SER A 114 0.01 -8.59 -16.93
C SER A 114 -1.19 -7.62 -16.97
N TRP A 115 -2.41 -8.16 -16.89
CA TRP A 115 -3.67 -7.45 -17.15
C TRP A 115 -4.62 -7.62 -15.97
N ALA A 116 -5.06 -6.51 -15.38
CA ALA A 116 -6.00 -6.54 -14.25
C ALA A 116 -7.32 -7.23 -14.63
N LEU A 117 -7.79 -7.05 -15.86
CA LEU A 117 -9.00 -7.72 -16.34
C LEU A 117 -8.85 -9.24 -16.42
N GLN A 118 -7.68 -9.74 -16.83
CA GLN A 118 -7.43 -11.17 -16.93
C GLN A 118 -7.35 -11.81 -15.54
N ASP A 119 -6.71 -11.13 -14.60
CA ASP A 119 -6.54 -11.61 -13.23
C ASP A 119 -7.90 -11.86 -12.54
N ILE A 120 -8.91 -11.03 -12.81
CA ILE A 120 -10.30 -11.22 -12.33
C ILE A 120 -10.84 -12.61 -12.71
N PHE A 121 -10.51 -13.13 -13.89
CA PHE A 121 -10.99 -14.43 -14.37
C PHE A 121 -10.11 -15.60 -13.94
N GLU A 122 -8.83 -15.37 -13.70
CA GLU A 122 -7.85 -16.43 -13.42
C GLU A 122 -7.71 -16.75 -11.94
N LEU A 123 -7.81 -15.75 -11.05
CA LEU A 123 -7.73 -15.94 -9.60
C LEU A 123 -8.70 -17.01 -9.06
N PRO A 124 -9.99 -17.08 -9.48
CA PRO A 124 -10.93 -18.11 -9.00
C PRO A 124 -10.49 -19.55 -9.28
N ALA A 125 -9.62 -19.78 -10.26
CA ALA A 125 -9.19 -21.12 -10.63
C ALA A 125 -8.20 -21.73 -9.61
N TRP A 126 -7.53 -20.92 -8.80
CA TRP A 126 -6.42 -21.41 -7.97
C TRP A 126 -6.25 -20.69 -6.62
N ALA A 127 -6.57 -19.39 -6.51
CA ALA A 127 -6.33 -18.59 -5.31
C ALA A 127 -7.26 -18.96 -4.14
N GLY A 128 -8.38 -19.66 -4.41
CA GLY A 128 -9.33 -20.13 -3.40
C GLY A 128 -8.89 -21.36 -2.59
N ASP A 129 -7.83 -22.08 -3.01
CA ASP A 129 -7.34 -23.26 -2.30
C ASP A 129 -6.63 -22.88 -0.99
N ALA A 130 -7.17 -23.30 0.15
CA ALA A 130 -6.59 -23.05 1.47
C ALA A 130 -5.13 -23.54 1.61
N ASN A 131 -4.75 -24.62 0.91
CA ASN A 131 -3.38 -25.12 0.94
C ASN A 131 -2.39 -24.21 0.19
N THR A 132 -2.89 -23.42 -0.75
CA THR A 132 -2.15 -22.38 -1.48
C THR A 132 -2.14 -21.08 -0.69
N GLN A 133 -3.31 -20.63 -0.21
CA GLN A 133 -3.47 -19.35 0.49
C GLN A 133 -2.53 -19.18 1.69
N ARG A 134 -2.22 -20.26 2.41
CA ARG A 134 -1.31 -20.20 3.57
C ARG A 134 0.12 -19.75 3.21
N TYR A 135 0.53 -19.87 1.94
CA TYR A 135 1.86 -19.48 1.48
C TYR A 135 1.89 -18.11 0.80
N LEU A 136 0.74 -17.60 0.36
CA LEU A 136 0.63 -16.28 -0.28
C LEU A 136 0.70 -15.16 0.75
N VAL A 137 1.53 -14.16 0.51
CA VAL A 137 1.51 -12.90 1.28
C VAL A 137 0.47 -11.92 0.74
N ALA A 138 0.38 -11.81 -0.58
CA ALA A 138 -0.52 -10.93 -1.31
C ALA A 138 -0.86 -11.54 -2.67
N LEU A 139 -1.83 -10.95 -3.34
CA LEU A 139 -2.14 -11.20 -4.75
C LEU A 139 -1.54 -10.06 -5.58
N ALA A 140 -0.50 -10.37 -6.35
CA ALA A 140 0.19 -9.42 -7.22
C ALA A 140 -0.45 -9.36 -8.61
N HIS A 141 -0.52 -8.16 -9.17
CA HIS A 141 -1.04 -7.89 -10.51
C HIS A 141 -0.28 -6.74 -11.17
N HIS A 142 -0.28 -6.72 -12.51
CA HIS A 142 0.16 -5.59 -13.30
C HIS A 142 -1.05 -4.90 -13.94
N THR A 143 -0.86 -3.66 -14.40
CA THR A 143 -1.93 -2.82 -14.95
C THR A 143 -1.65 -2.35 -16.38
N TYR A 144 -0.97 -3.19 -17.18
CA TYR A 144 -0.61 -2.86 -18.57
C TYR A 144 -1.81 -2.68 -19.51
N ASP A 145 -3.00 -3.13 -19.09
CA ASP A 145 -4.27 -2.89 -19.77
C ASP A 145 -4.90 -1.51 -19.46
N PHE A 146 -4.27 -0.69 -18.62
CA PHE A 146 -4.75 0.62 -18.16
C PHE A 146 -6.23 0.57 -17.74
N PRO A 147 -6.56 -0.26 -16.75
CA PRO A 147 -7.92 -0.63 -16.41
C PRO A 147 -8.73 0.59 -15.95
N THR A 148 -10.05 0.54 -16.18
CA THR A 148 -10.96 1.54 -15.61
C THR A 148 -11.08 1.37 -14.09
N ASN A 149 -11.47 2.44 -13.38
CA ASN A 149 -11.78 2.34 -11.94
C ASN A 149 -12.78 1.21 -11.62
N ALA A 150 -13.75 0.95 -12.51
CA ALA A 150 -14.72 -0.13 -12.33
C ALA A 150 -14.05 -1.53 -12.38
N THR A 151 -13.05 -1.69 -13.24
CA THR A 151 -12.27 -2.93 -13.36
C THR A 151 -11.42 -3.13 -12.11
N LEU A 152 -10.68 -2.10 -11.66
CA LEU A 152 -9.90 -2.15 -10.42
C LEU A 152 -10.77 -2.44 -9.19
N ASN A 153 -11.95 -1.81 -9.10
CA ASN A 153 -12.91 -2.09 -8.03
C ASN A 153 -13.42 -3.55 -8.05
N THR A 154 -13.54 -4.16 -9.24
CA THR A 154 -13.91 -5.57 -9.40
C THR A 154 -12.77 -6.49 -8.99
N LEU A 155 -11.53 -6.19 -9.39
CA LEU A 155 -10.34 -6.91 -8.95
C LEU A 155 -10.21 -6.90 -7.42
N ARG A 156 -10.39 -5.72 -6.80
CA ARG A 156 -10.47 -5.59 -5.33
C ARG A 156 -11.51 -6.49 -4.70
N ALA A 157 -12.71 -6.54 -5.28
CA ALA A 157 -13.79 -7.39 -4.77
C ALA A 157 -13.44 -8.89 -4.91
N SER A 158 -12.77 -9.28 -6.00
CA SER A 158 -12.28 -10.64 -6.21
C SER A 158 -11.26 -11.04 -5.15
N ALA A 159 -10.22 -10.22 -4.93
CA ALA A 159 -9.16 -10.51 -3.96
C ALA A 159 -9.66 -10.63 -2.50
N LYS A 160 -10.68 -9.84 -2.13
CA LYS A 160 -11.32 -9.93 -0.80
C LYS A 160 -11.89 -11.31 -0.51
N ASN A 161 -12.34 -12.06 -1.52
CA ASN A 161 -12.85 -13.42 -1.33
C ASN A 161 -11.78 -14.41 -0.84
N TYR A 162 -10.50 -14.07 -1.01
CA TYR A 162 -9.36 -14.91 -0.64
C TYR A 162 -8.62 -14.41 0.62
N GLY A 163 -9.07 -13.30 1.20
CA GLY A 163 -8.48 -12.74 2.42
C GLY A 163 -7.03 -12.27 2.26
N LYS A 164 -6.61 -11.92 1.03
CA LYS A 164 -5.28 -11.41 0.71
C LYS A 164 -5.36 -9.95 0.24
N PRO A 165 -4.36 -9.11 0.58
CA PRO A 165 -4.23 -7.79 -0.03
C PRO A 165 -3.84 -7.94 -1.51
N LEU A 166 -4.15 -6.92 -2.31
CA LEU A 166 -3.63 -6.76 -3.67
C LEU A 166 -2.37 -5.89 -3.63
N TRP A 167 -1.36 -6.23 -4.44
CA TRP A 167 -0.15 -5.45 -4.67
C TRP A 167 -0.03 -5.16 -6.18
N ALA A 168 0.12 -3.90 -6.56
CA ALA A 168 0.47 -3.51 -7.93
C ALA A 168 2.00 -3.60 -8.06
N THR A 169 2.49 -4.59 -8.80
CA THR A 169 3.90 -5.00 -8.77
C THR A 169 4.67 -4.62 -10.03
N GLU A 170 3.97 -4.21 -11.09
CA GLU A 170 4.61 -3.74 -12.29
C GLU A 170 3.69 -2.87 -13.13
N ILE A 171 4.22 -1.73 -13.57
CA ILE A 171 3.66 -0.93 -14.66
C ILE A 171 4.77 -0.05 -15.23
N CYS A 172 4.66 0.29 -16.51
CA CYS A 172 5.45 1.35 -17.13
C CYS A 172 4.78 1.88 -18.40
N CYS A 173 5.50 2.76 -19.08
CA CYS A 173 5.42 2.90 -20.52
C CYS A 173 4.08 3.42 -21.06
N SER A 174 3.29 4.05 -20.19
CA SER A 174 2.14 4.82 -20.64
C SER A 174 2.61 6.04 -21.44
N ASN A 175 2.16 6.14 -22.69
CA ASN A 175 2.33 7.35 -23.51
C ASN A 175 1.11 8.28 -23.45
N GLY A 176 0.10 7.87 -22.68
CA GLY A 176 -1.17 8.58 -22.49
C GLY A 176 -2.31 8.20 -23.42
N GLY A 177 -2.06 7.37 -24.43
CA GLY A 177 -3.09 6.63 -25.16
C GLY A 177 -3.10 5.14 -24.85
N GLY A 178 -2.15 4.65 -24.07
CA GLY A 178 -1.96 3.25 -23.71
C GLY A 178 -0.47 2.93 -23.56
N TYR A 179 -0.12 1.65 -23.72
CA TYR A 179 1.26 1.17 -23.69
C TYR A 179 1.98 1.52 -24.99
N GLY A 180 3.17 2.11 -24.91
CA GLY A 180 4.03 2.28 -26.08
C GLY A 180 5.11 3.34 -25.94
N GLN A 181 5.79 3.59 -27.04
CA GLN A 181 6.81 4.65 -27.16
C GLN A 181 6.22 6.03 -26.89
N GLY A 182 7.06 6.93 -26.36
CA GLY A 182 6.70 8.31 -26.06
C GLY A 182 7.40 8.84 -24.81
N TYR A 183 8.73 8.95 -24.83
CA TYR A 183 9.51 9.53 -23.73
C TYR A 183 8.97 10.91 -23.33
N ASP A 184 8.52 11.03 -22.08
CA ASP A 184 8.03 12.27 -21.48
C ASP A 184 8.69 12.50 -20.11
N PRO A 185 9.80 13.26 -20.03
CA PRO A 185 10.48 13.51 -18.76
C PRO A 185 9.81 14.61 -17.93
N THR A 186 8.78 15.26 -18.47
CA THR A 186 8.22 16.49 -17.93
C THR A 186 7.13 16.21 -16.89
N ILE A 187 6.56 17.26 -16.31
CA ILE A 187 5.52 17.15 -15.29
C ILE A 187 4.27 16.40 -15.79
N ASP A 188 4.01 16.37 -17.09
CA ASP A 188 2.90 15.60 -17.66
C ASP A 188 3.10 14.09 -17.46
N GLY A 189 4.33 13.59 -17.67
CA GLY A 189 4.69 12.21 -17.37
C GLY A 189 4.66 11.91 -15.87
N GLY A 190 5.05 12.88 -15.04
CA GLY A 190 4.96 12.78 -13.57
C GLY A 190 3.53 12.68 -13.06
N LEU A 191 2.62 13.54 -13.54
CA LEU A 191 1.20 13.54 -13.18
C LEU A 191 0.50 12.27 -13.65
N ARG A 192 0.83 11.77 -14.84
CA ARG A 192 0.32 10.49 -15.34
C ARG A 192 0.71 9.32 -14.44
N MET A 193 1.96 9.25 -13.99
CA MET A 193 2.38 8.22 -13.04
C MET A 193 1.67 8.38 -11.69
N ALA A 194 1.53 9.61 -11.19
CA ALA A 194 0.85 9.88 -9.93
C ALA A 194 -0.64 9.45 -9.97
N ASP A 195 -1.30 9.62 -11.12
CA ASP A 195 -2.66 9.13 -11.37
C ASP A 195 -2.74 7.59 -11.32
N LEU A 196 -1.79 6.88 -11.95
CA LEU A 196 -1.71 5.41 -11.85
C LEU A 196 -1.54 4.95 -10.39
N ILE A 197 -0.57 5.53 -9.68
CA ILE A 197 -0.35 5.24 -8.24
C ILE A 197 -1.63 5.52 -7.44
N HIS A 198 -2.30 6.63 -7.71
CA HIS A 198 -3.55 6.98 -7.04
C HIS A 198 -4.63 5.92 -7.29
N GLN A 199 -4.86 5.52 -8.54
CA GLN A 199 -5.87 4.53 -8.91
C GLN A 199 -5.62 3.16 -8.25
N ASP A 200 -4.39 2.68 -8.27
CA ASP A 200 -4.01 1.41 -7.62
C ASP A 200 -4.30 1.49 -6.10
N LEU A 201 -3.83 2.55 -5.45
CA LEU A 201 -4.03 2.74 -4.01
C LEU A 201 -5.51 2.95 -3.62
N THR A 202 -6.31 3.68 -4.40
CA THR A 202 -7.69 4.05 -4.03
C THR A 202 -8.75 3.09 -4.55
N GLU A 203 -8.67 2.67 -5.80
CA GLU A 203 -9.68 1.87 -6.50
C GLU A 203 -9.45 0.37 -6.29
N ALA A 204 -8.27 -0.14 -6.66
CA ALA A 204 -7.88 -1.52 -6.36
C ALA A 204 -7.62 -1.71 -4.87
N GLY A 205 -7.24 -0.65 -4.16
CA GLY A 205 -6.94 -0.74 -2.73
C GLY A 205 -5.62 -1.46 -2.49
N ASP A 206 -4.68 -1.31 -3.41
CA ASP A 206 -3.37 -1.94 -3.33
C ASP A 206 -2.62 -1.50 -2.07
N ALA A 207 -1.91 -2.44 -1.46
CA ALA A 207 -1.05 -2.19 -0.31
C ALA A 207 0.39 -1.84 -0.71
N GLN A 208 0.72 -2.00 -2.01
CA GLN A 208 2.04 -1.76 -2.58
C GLN A 208 1.89 -1.29 -4.04
N PHE A 209 2.83 -0.45 -4.48
CA PHE A 209 2.98 -0.03 -5.87
C PHE A 209 4.46 -0.11 -6.24
N ASP A 210 4.77 -0.90 -7.26
CA ASP A 210 6.10 -1.02 -7.83
C ASP A 210 6.11 -0.57 -9.29
N TRP A 211 7.21 0.07 -9.67
CA TRP A 211 7.48 0.49 -11.04
C TRP A 211 8.46 -0.48 -11.69
N TRP A 212 8.30 -0.74 -12.99
CA TRP A 212 9.11 -1.74 -13.70
C TRP A 212 10.62 -1.53 -13.59
N THR A 213 11.18 -0.53 -14.30
CA THR A 213 12.62 -0.26 -14.29
C THR A 213 12.95 1.09 -13.66
N ALA A 214 13.84 1.10 -12.67
CA ALA A 214 14.30 2.36 -12.10
C ALA A 214 15.25 3.13 -13.04
N LEU A 215 16.12 2.42 -13.78
CA LEU A 215 17.16 2.97 -14.64
C LEU A 215 17.02 2.45 -16.07
N SER A 216 16.98 3.34 -17.06
CA SER A 216 16.78 2.96 -18.47
C SER A 216 17.78 3.63 -19.44
N PRO A 217 18.28 2.91 -20.48
CA PRO A 217 19.01 3.50 -21.59
C PRO A 217 18.12 4.14 -22.67
N VAL A 218 16.79 3.98 -22.59
CA VAL A 218 15.89 4.18 -23.73
C VAL A 218 15.36 5.61 -23.84
N LEU A 219 16.29 6.58 -23.83
CA LEU A 219 16.03 8.02 -24.01
C LEU A 219 15.38 8.37 -25.35
N GLY A 220 15.65 7.56 -26.39
CA GLY A 220 15.21 7.85 -27.77
C GLY A 220 16.05 8.88 -28.51
N CYS A 221 17.22 9.25 -27.96
CA CYS A 221 18.12 10.25 -28.50
C CYS A 221 19.55 10.03 -27.98
N ASP A 222 20.51 10.69 -28.62
CA ASP A 222 21.87 10.87 -28.11
C ASP A 222 21.93 12.16 -27.28
N PRO A 223 22.10 12.09 -25.95
CA PRO A 223 22.11 13.27 -25.09
C PRO A 223 23.41 14.09 -25.18
N VAL A 224 24.48 13.57 -25.78
CA VAL A 224 25.69 14.35 -26.10
C VAL A 224 25.46 15.19 -27.35
N ALA A 225 24.87 14.59 -28.38
CA ALA A 225 24.55 15.29 -29.63
C ALA A 225 23.39 16.28 -29.47
N ALA A 226 22.40 15.96 -28.62
CA ALA A 226 21.22 16.78 -28.38
C ALA A 226 20.90 16.89 -26.87
N PRO A 227 21.63 17.73 -26.10
CA PRO A 227 21.50 17.79 -24.64
C PRO A 227 20.10 18.08 -24.09
N SER A 228 19.25 18.79 -24.84
CA SER A 228 17.88 19.06 -24.41
C SER A 228 17.00 17.81 -24.37
N CYS A 229 17.37 16.73 -25.06
CA CYS A 229 16.50 15.57 -25.26
C CYS A 229 16.20 14.80 -23.97
N SER A 230 17.04 14.94 -22.94
CA SER A 230 16.79 14.40 -21.60
C SER A 230 15.73 15.19 -20.80
N THR A 231 15.32 16.36 -21.29
CA THR A 231 14.36 17.27 -20.63
C THR A 231 13.14 17.58 -21.49
N THR A 232 13.12 17.12 -22.74
CA THR A 232 12.03 17.34 -23.69
C THR A 232 11.41 16.04 -24.15
N LYS A 233 10.11 16.06 -24.43
CA LYS A 233 9.40 14.87 -24.94
C LYS A 233 9.94 14.44 -26.30
N ASN A 234 9.96 13.14 -26.57
CA ASN A 234 10.22 12.60 -27.90
C ASN A 234 9.47 11.29 -28.15
N GLY A 235 9.24 10.96 -29.42
CA GLY A 235 8.48 9.76 -29.80
C GLY A 235 9.31 8.49 -29.94
N GLN A 236 10.63 8.54 -29.78
CA GLN A 236 11.52 7.39 -30.04
C GLN A 236 11.88 6.65 -28.74
N GLY A 237 11.91 7.36 -27.62
CA GLY A 237 12.20 6.79 -26.31
C GLY A 237 10.98 6.20 -25.64
N TRP A 238 11.20 5.61 -24.47
CA TRP A 238 10.17 4.92 -23.69
C TRP A 238 9.99 5.56 -22.31
N ASN A 239 8.81 5.40 -21.72
CA ASN A 239 8.53 5.77 -20.32
C ASN A 239 8.71 4.57 -19.39
N ASP A 240 9.78 3.82 -19.57
CA ASP A 240 10.18 2.63 -18.81
C ASP A 240 10.99 3.00 -17.55
N GLY A 241 11.91 3.96 -17.68
CA GLY A 241 12.77 4.43 -16.60
C GLY A 241 12.16 5.53 -15.74
N LEU A 242 12.63 5.60 -14.49
CA LEU A 242 12.51 6.79 -13.63
C LEU A 242 13.72 7.71 -13.81
N ILE A 243 14.89 7.10 -13.98
CA ILE A 243 16.19 7.71 -14.25
C ILE A 243 16.70 7.13 -15.57
N TYR A 244 17.37 7.96 -16.38
CA TYR A 244 17.94 7.52 -17.65
C TYR A 244 19.45 7.75 -17.68
N TYR A 245 20.14 6.99 -18.52
CA TYR A 245 21.55 7.16 -18.79
C TYR A 245 21.79 7.14 -20.30
N ASP A 246 22.95 7.66 -20.72
CA ASP A 246 23.34 7.64 -22.12
C ASP A 246 23.61 6.20 -22.60
N PRO A 247 22.87 5.66 -23.58
CA PRO A 247 23.14 4.32 -24.10
C PRO A 247 24.55 4.16 -24.70
N ASN A 248 25.20 5.27 -25.08
CA ASN A 248 26.54 5.30 -25.68
C ASN A 248 27.65 5.62 -24.66
N TYR A 249 27.37 5.63 -23.35
CA TYR A 249 28.32 6.05 -22.30
C TYR A 249 29.69 5.35 -22.38
N ALA A 250 29.72 4.09 -22.82
CA ALA A 250 30.95 3.32 -22.96
C ALA A 250 31.88 3.88 -24.06
N GLY A 251 31.32 4.49 -25.11
CA GLY A 251 32.06 5.06 -26.23
C GLY A 251 32.41 6.53 -26.05
N ASN A 252 31.51 7.32 -25.45
CA ASN A 252 31.67 8.76 -25.31
C ASN A 252 32.04 9.24 -23.89
N GLY A 253 32.04 8.35 -22.89
CA GLY A 253 32.37 8.66 -21.49
C GLY A 253 31.29 9.42 -20.72
N ASN A 254 30.10 9.62 -21.29
CA ASN A 254 29.01 10.36 -20.67
C ASN A 254 28.30 9.53 -19.59
N GLN A 255 28.71 9.69 -18.34
CA GLN A 255 28.13 9.00 -17.18
C GLN A 255 27.02 9.81 -16.49
N ASN A 256 26.46 10.82 -17.16
CA ASN A 256 25.38 11.62 -16.59
C ASN A 256 24.11 10.79 -16.39
N LEU A 257 23.39 11.07 -15.30
CA LEU A 257 22.08 10.52 -15.01
C LEU A 257 21.01 11.59 -15.24
N TYR A 258 19.95 11.21 -15.93
CA TYR A 258 18.86 12.08 -16.34
C TYR A 258 17.58 11.69 -15.59
N VAL A 259 17.25 12.46 -14.56
CA VAL A 259 16.11 12.18 -13.68
C VAL A 259 14.84 12.78 -14.27
N THR A 260 13.77 11.99 -14.37
CA THR A 260 12.47 12.45 -14.89
C THR A 260 11.55 12.94 -13.78
N LYS A 261 10.49 13.68 -14.13
CA LYS A 261 9.44 14.01 -13.14
C LYS A 261 8.66 12.79 -12.65
N ARG A 262 8.71 11.63 -13.32
CA ARG A 262 8.18 10.36 -12.77
C ARG A 262 8.91 9.94 -11.51
N PHE A 263 10.24 10.07 -11.48
CA PHE A 263 11.02 9.79 -10.26
C PHE A 263 10.53 10.64 -9.09
N TRP A 264 10.34 11.95 -9.32
CA TRP A 264 9.87 12.86 -8.28
C TRP A 264 8.40 12.67 -7.93
N ALA A 265 7.55 12.27 -8.88
CA ALA A 265 6.18 11.85 -8.63
C ALA A 265 6.16 10.65 -7.68
N LEU A 266 6.90 9.57 -7.98
CA LEU A 266 7.04 8.43 -7.07
C LEU A 266 7.61 8.86 -5.70
N ALA A 267 8.56 9.79 -5.66
CA ALA A 267 9.15 10.29 -4.43
C ALA A 267 8.16 11.08 -3.53
N ASN A 268 7.09 11.67 -4.09
CA ASN A 268 6.01 12.26 -3.29
C ASN A 268 5.28 11.20 -2.45
N PHE A 269 5.19 9.97 -2.95
CA PHE A 269 4.63 8.85 -2.21
C PHE A 269 5.69 8.17 -1.34
N SER A 270 6.72 7.60 -1.96
CA SER A 270 7.64 6.64 -1.31
C SER A 270 8.51 7.23 -0.20
N ARG A 271 8.79 8.54 -0.20
CA ARG A 271 9.56 9.18 0.89
C ARG A 271 8.72 9.42 2.15
N PHE A 272 7.41 9.57 2.02
CA PHE A 272 6.54 10.02 3.12
C PHE A 272 5.54 8.96 3.56
N VAL A 273 5.02 8.16 2.61
CA VAL A 273 4.20 6.99 2.89
C VAL A 273 5.13 5.81 3.16
N ARG A 274 5.30 5.49 4.45
CA ARG A 274 6.23 4.45 4.92
C ARG A 274 5.49 3.13 5.18
N PRO A 275 6.20 1.98 5.20
CA PRO A 275 5.58 0.70 5.53
C PRO A 275 4.76 0.77 6.83
N ASN A 276 3.62 0.07 6.85
CA ASN A 276 2.59 0.09 7.91
C ASN A 276 1.75 1.37 8.02
N ALA A 277 1.92 2.35 7.13
CA ALA A 277 0.97 3.47 7.05
C ALA A 277 -0.41 2.97 6.60
N VAL A 278 -1.46 3.49 7.24
CA VAL A 278 -2.85 3.12 6.94
C VAL A 278 -3.45 4.21 6.06
N ARG A 279 -4.04 3.82 4.93
CA ARG A 279 -4.75 4.75 4.03
C ARG A 279 -6.11 5.13 4.61
N PHE A 280 -6.47 6.40 4.54
CA PHE A 280 -7.78 6.92 4.93
C PHE A 280 -8.58 7.39 3.71
N PRO A 281 -9.92 7.21 3.73
CA PRO A 281 -10.77 7.74 2.67
C PRO A 281 -10.82 9.27 2.72
N ILE A 282 -10.91 9.90 1.55
CA ILE A 282 -11.14 11.34 1.39
C ILE A 282 -12.41 11.52 0.56
N SER A 283 -13.24 12.49 0.92
CA SER A 283 -14.47 12.84 0.22
C SER A 283 -14.54 14.34 -0.05
N GLY A 284 -15.33 14.76 -1.04
CA GLY A 284 -15.55 16.19 -1.33
C GLY A 284 -14.36 16.88 -2.00
N MET A 285 -13.51 16.12 -2.70
CA MET A 285 -12.38 16.67 -3.45
C MET A 285 -12.84 17.58 -4.60
N PRO A 286 -12.16 18.71 -4.85
CA PRO A 286 -12.41 19.53 -6.03
C PRO A 286 -12.23 18.74 -7.32
N SER A 287 -12.99 19.09 -8.37
CA SER A 287 -12.81 18.49 -9.69
C SER A 287 -11.37 18.66 -10.19
N GLY A 288 -10.77 17.59 -10.72
CA GLY A 288 -9.39 17.59 -11.21
C GLY A 288 -8.30 17.58 -10.12
N VAL A 289 -8.69 17.39 -8.85
CA VAL A 289 -7.77 17.18 -7.72
C VAL A 289 -7.98 15.80 -7.13
N TRP A 290 -6.90 15.03 -7.04
CA TRP A 290 -6.91 13.63 -6.62
C TRP A 290 -5.96 13.45 -5.41
N PRO A 291 -6.45 13.65 -4.18
CA PRO A 291 -5.64 13.48 -2.98
C PRO A 291 -5.72 12.05 -2.44
N VAL A 292 -4.64 11.59 -1.82
CA VAL A 292 -4.62 10.39 -0.99
C VAL A 292 -4.00 10.72 0.37
N ALA A 293 -4.56 10.15 1.44
CA ALA A 293 -4.11 10.38 2.81
C ALA A 293 -3.74 9.08 3.52
N PHE A 294 -2.69 9.15 4.32
CA PHE A 294 -2.19 8.05 5.14
C PHE A 294 -1.91 8.54 6.56
N GLU A 295 -2.08 7.67 7.54
CA GLU A 295 -1.68 7.90 8.92
C GLU A 295 -0.72 6.81 9.39
N SER A 296 0.32 7.20 10.11
CA SER A 296 1.19 6.28 10.80
C SER A 296 1.71 6.92 12.09
N GLY A 297 1.29 6.39 13.23
CA GLY A 297 1.92 6.70 14.53
C GLY A 297 1.89 8.18 14.91
N GLY A 298 0.79 8.88 14.62
CA GLY A 298 0.61 10.31 14.85
C GLY A 298 1.06 11.21 13.70
N THR A 299 1.52 10.63 12.58
CA THR A 299 1.91 11.39 11.38
C THR A 299 0.90 11.16 10.27
N TRP A 300 0.28 12.24 9.81
CA TRP A 300 -0.51 12.24 8.59
C TRP A 300 0.36 12.62 7.40
N THR A 301 0.22 11.89 6.31
CA THR A 301 0.78 12.24 4.99
C THR A 301 -0.36 12.38 4.00
N VAL A 302 -0.40 13.50 3.27
CA VAL A 302 -1.37 13.74 2.21
C VAL A 302 -0.62 14.05 0.92
N VAL A 303 -0.78 13.21 -0.09
CA VAL A 303 -0.27 13.48 -1.44
C VAL A 303 -1.44 14.01 -2.27
N ALA A 304 -1.39 15.27 -2.67
CA ALA A 304 -2.43 15.94 -3.44
C ALA A 304 -1.96 16.20 -4.88
N ILE A 305 -2.67 15.63 -5.85
CA ILE A 305 -2.39 15.78 -7.28
C ILE A 305 -3.37 16.80 -7.84
N ASN A 306 -2.88 17.96 -8.30
CA ASN A 306 -3.69 18.94 -9.04
C ASN A 306 -3.37 18.83 -10.53
N ASP A 307 -4.24 18.16 -11.27
CA ASP A 307 -4.09 17.97 -12.71
C ASP A 307 -4.64 19.17 -13.52
N ASN A 308 -5.36 20.08 -12.86
CA ASN A 308 -5.91 21.27 -13.48
C ASN A 308 -4.81 22.19 -14.03
N THR A 309 -5.18 22.98 -15.04
CA THR A 309 -4.34 24.06 -15.60
C THR A 309 -4.40 25.35 -14.78
N ALA A 310 -5.15 25.36 -13.68
CA ALA A 310 -5.27 26.48 -12.75
C ALA A 310 -4.99 26.04 -11.31
N ASP A 311 -4.56 27.02 -10.51
CA ASP A 311 -4.41 26.85 -9.07
C ASP A 311 -5.76 26.51 -8.44
N THR A 312 -5.77 25.52 -7.54
CA THR A 312 -7.00 25.03 -6.91
C THR A 312 -6.90 25.17 -5.39
N ALA A 313 -7.92 25.78 -4.78
CA ALA A 313 -8.03 25.84 -3.33
C ALA A 313 -8.25 24.43 -2.75
N PHE A 314 -7.55 24.12 -1.67
CA PHE A 314 -7.56 22.80 -1.05
C PHE A 314 -7.70 22.91 0.47
N PRO A 315 -8.93 23.16 0.97
CA PRO A 315 -9.25 22.93 2.38
C PRO A 315 -9.41 21.43 2.62
N LEU A 316 -8.66 20.89 3.57
CA LEU A 316 -8.73 19.49 3.99
C LEU A 316 -9.02 19.42 5.48
N HIS A 317 -10.19 18.86 5.82
CA HIS A 317 -10.59 18.61 7.19
C HIS A 317 -10.27 17.16 7.58
N PHE A 318 -9.58 16.99 8.71
CA PHE A 318 -9.17 15.70 9.24
C PHE A 318 -10.12 15.25 10.35
N GLY A 319 -11.14 14.47 9.97
CA GLY A 319 -12.12 13.91 10.91
C GLY A 319 -11.60 12.80 11.83
N ALA A 320 -10.33 12.42 11.70
CA ALA A 320 -9.66 11.40 12.52
C ALA A 320 -8.45 11.99 13.26
N THR A 321 -8.65 13.11 13.96
CA THR A 321 -7.59 13.77 14.75
C THR A 321 -8.04 14.05 16.16
N ASN A 322 -7.13 14.17 17.12
CA ASN A 322 -7.45 14.58 18.50
C ASN A 322 -7.80 16.08 18.67
N GLY A 323 -8.24 16.75 17.61
CA GLY A 323 -8.49 18.19 17.58
C GLY A 323 -7.23 19.05 17.51
N GLN A 324 -6.04 18.43 17.48
CA GLN A 324 -4.76 19.13 17.34
C GLN A 324 -4.02 18.59 16.12
N LEU A 325 -3.85 19.44 15.11
CA LEU A 325 -3.10 19.17 13.91
C LEU A 325 -2.01 20.23 13.75
N THR A 326 -0.80 19.82 13.39
CA THR A 326 0.32 20.73 13.12
C THR A 326 0.92 20.38 11.78
N ALA A 327 1.02 21.34 10.85
CA ALA A 327 1.76 21.12 9.62
C ALA A 327 3.26 20.98 9.91
N THR A 328 3.86 19.89 9.45
CA THR A 328 5.28 19.56 9.70
C THR A 328 6.14 19.59 8.44
N GLY A 329 5.53 19.56 7.25
CA GLY A 329 6.26 19.61 5.99
C GLY A 329 5.33 19.79 4.79
N ALA A 330 5.83 20.42 3.75
CA ALA A 330 5.16 20.55 2.46
C ALA A 330 6.21 20.49 1.35
N TYR A 331 6.01 19.62 0.36
CA TYR A 331 6.96 19.36 -0.71
C TYR A 331 6.22 19.29 -2.05
N ARG A 332 6.76 19.90 -3.09
CA ARG A 332 6.08 20.00 -4.39
C ARG A 332 6.94 19.51 -5.54
N THR A 333 6.31 18.76 -6.43
CA THR A 333 6.82 18.46 -7.78
C THR A 333 5.93 19.14 -8.80
N SER A 334 6.54 19.94 -9.66
CA SER A 334 5.87 20.71 -10.72
C SER A 334 6.77 20.73 -11.96
N ALA A 335 6.46 21.55 -12.97
CA ALA A 335 7.38 21.75 -14.10
C ALA A 335 8.77 22.25 -13.65
N THR A 336 8.83 23.11 -12.64
CA THR A 336 10.06 23.79 -12.19
C THR A 336 10.60 23.27 -10.86
N GLU A 337 9.87 22.39 -10.18
CA GLU A 337 10.23 21.90 -8.84
C GLU A 337 10.35 20.38 -8.82
N ASP A 338 11.40 19.90 -8.14
CA ASP A 338 11.75 18.50 -7.97
C ASP A 338 11.68 18.16 -6.48
N LEU A 339 10.48 17.76 -6.02
CA LEU A 339 10.18 17.55 -4.60
C LEU A 339 10.70 18.69 -3.70
N ALA A 340 10.56 19.93 -4.15
CA ALA A 340 11.11 21.09 -3.48
C ALA A 340 10.30 21.40 -2.21
N PRO A 341 10.94 21.78 -1.09
CA PRO A 341 10.21 22.26 0.08
C PRO A 341 9.46 23.56 -0.27
N VAL A 342 8.21 23.66 0.17
CA VAL A 342 7.34 24.82 -0.06
C VAL A 342 6.72 25.31 1.24
N ALA A 343 5.99 26.43 1.19
CA ALA A 343 5.30 26.96 2.35
C ALA A 343 4.33 25.92 2.95
N LEU A 344 4.32 25.83 4.28
CA LEU A 344 3.39 24.97 5.00
C LEU A 344 1.94 25.44 4.79
N PRO A 345 0.97 24.51 4.74
CA PRO A 345 -0.45 24.87 4.77
C PRO A 345 -0.79 25.55 6.11
N SER A 346 -1.76 26.45 6.08
CA SER A 346 -2.32 26.98 7.33
C SER A 346 -3.17 25.92 8.01
N VAL A 347 -3.14 25.86 9.34
CA VAL A 347 -3.93 24.90 10.12
C VAL A 347 -4.76 25.64 11.16
N SER A 348 -6.04 25.33 11.21
CA SER A 348 -6.99 25.82 12.22
C SER A 348 -7.81 24.64 12.73
N GLY A 349 -7.62 24.28 14.01
CA GLY A 349 -8.17 23.05 14.57
C GLY A 349 -7.69 21.83 13.78
N SER A 350 -8.64 21.06 13.25
CA SER A 350 -8.41 19.87 12.43
C SER A 350 -8.46 20.14 10.93
N THR A 351 -8.46 21.41 10.49
CA THR A 351 -8.56 21.77 9.08
C THR A 351 -7.26 22.41 8.60
N ALA A 352 -6.62 21.80 7.61
CA ALA A 352 -5.52 22.38 6.86
C ALA A 352 -6.07 23.11 5.62
N THR A 353 -5.49 24.26 5.26
CA THR A 353 -5.85 25.00 4.05
C THR A 353 -4.61 25.34 3.25
N ALA A 354 -4.64 25.01 1.96
CA ALA A 354 -3.58 25.30 1.00
C ALA A 354 -4.17 25.76 -0.35
N THR A 355 -3.31 26.30 -1.19
CA THR A 355 -3.54 26.41 -2.64
C THR A 355 -2.62 25.41 -3.32
N LEU A 356 -3.18 24.51 -4.13
CA LEU A 356 -2.43 23.59 -4.98
C LEU A 356 -2.14 24.28 -6.31
N PRO A 357 -0.86 24.52 -6.68
CA PRO A 357 -0.55 25.10 -7.98
C PRO A 357 -1.05 24.22 -9.13
N ALA A 358 -1.37 24.85 -10.25
CA ALA A 358 -1.67 24.15 -11.50
C ALA A 358 -0.60 23.10 -11.84
N ARG A 359 -1.01 21.96 -12.41
CA ARG A 359 -0.11 20.90 -12.91
C ARG A 359 0.97 20.52 -11.89
N SER A 360 0.56 20.12 -10.68
CA SER A 360 1.51 19.82 -9.61
C SER A 360 1.10 18.65 -8.71
N ILE A 361 2.08 18.04 -8.07
CA ILE A 361 1.91 17.04 -7.01
C ILE A 361 2.50 17.67 -5.75
N THR A 362 1.69 17.83 -4.71
CA THR A 362 2.14 18.39 -3.43
C THR A 362 1.92 17.40 -2.30
N THR A 363 2.98 17.05 -1.59
CA THR A 363 2.92 16.21 -0.39
C THR A 363 2.97 17.07 0.86
N PHE A 364 1.95 16.95 1.69
CA PHE A 364 1.89 17.56 3.01
C PHE A 364 2.09 16.50 4.09
N THR A 365 2.81 16.87 5.14
CA THR A 365 2.91 16.06 6.35
C THR A 365 2.40 16.87 7.53
N PHE A 366 1.70 16.19 8.43
CA PHE A 366 1.17 16.77 9.65
C PHE A 366 1.46 15.88 10.85
N GLY A 367 1.75 16.48 11.98
CA GLY A 367 1.79 15.81 13.27
C GLY A 367 0.45 16.00 13.99
N GLN A 368 0.05 14.97 14.72
CA GLN A 368 -0.94 15.04 15.78
C GLN A 368 -0.36 14.40 17.05
N PRO A 369 -0.71 14.88 18.25
CA PRO A 369 -0.32 14.21 19.47
C PRO A 369 -0.85 12.77 19.49
N THR A 370 0.01 11.80 19.76
CA THR A 370 -0.38 10.39 19.94
C THR A 370 -0.92 10.11 21.34
N SER A 371 -0.71 11.04 22.27
CA SER A 371 -1.30 11.04 23.60
C SER A 371 -2.77 11.44 23.54
N VAL A 372 -3.61 10.70 24.26
CA VAL A 372 -5.03 11.01 24.40
C VAL A 372 -5.20 12.34 25.11
N VAL A 373 -6.11 13.18 24.60
CA VAL A 373 -6.47 14.45 25.23
C VAL A 373 -7.68 14.21 26.13
N PRO A 374 -7.53 14.31 27.45
CA PRO A 374 -8.65 14.14 28.35
C PRO A 374 -9.83 15.08 28.04
N GLY A 375 -11.03 14.55 28.05
CA GLY A 375 -12.28 15.28 27.78
C GLY A 375 -12.73 15.27 26.32
N HIS A 376 -11.93 14.75 25.39
CA HIS A 376 -12.31 14.61 23.98
C HIS A 376 -13.06 13.30 23.70
N ASN A 377 -13.89 13.33 22.66
CA ASN A 377 -14.65 12.17 22.18
C ASN A 377 -13.90 11.46 21.05
N TYR A 378 -13.82 10.14 21.12
CA TYR A 378 -13.11 9.28 20.19
C TYR A 378 -13.98 8.12 19.71
N VAL A 379 -13.82 7.73 18.45
CA VAL A 379 -14.15 6.38 17.98
C VAL A 379 -12.91 5.53 18.20
N LEU A 380 -13.07 4.46 18.98
CA LEU A 380 -12.02 3.47 19.22
C LEU A 380 -12.12 2.42 18.11
N GLN A 381 -11.25 2.48 17.10
CA GLN A 381 -11.31 1.63 15.92
C GLN A 381 -10.21 0.58 15.94
N ALA A 382 -10.58 -0.69 15.84
CA ALA A 382 -9.64 -1.81 15.77
C ALA A 382 -8.82 -1.75 14.48
N THR A 383 -7.49 -1.67 14.59
CA THR A 383 -6.61 -1.50 13.42
C THR A 383 -6.66 -2.70 12.46
N ASN A 384 -6.93 -3.91 12.95
CA ASN A 384 -6.92 -5.14 12.17
C ASN A 384 -8.22 -5.42 11.37
N SER A 385 -9.34 -4.82 11.76
CA SER A 385 -10.65 -5.00 11.13
C SER A 385 -11.23 -3.71 10.57
N GLY A 386 -10.82 -2.54 11.08
CA GLY A 386 -11.45 -1.27 10.79
C GLY A 386 -12.81 -1.08 11.47
N SER A 387 -13.22 -1.97 12.37
CA SER A 387 -14.49 -1.86 13.12
C SER A 387 -14.29 -1.09 14.43
N ALA A 388 -15.34 -0.42 14.91
CA ALA A 388 -15.33 0.37 16.14
C ALA A 388 -15.77 -0.44 17.37
N ALA A 389 -15.34 0.00 18.55
CA ALA A 389 -15.95 -0.40 19.83
C ALA A 389 -17.33 0.26 19.96
N ASP A 390 -18.37 -0.57 20.07
CA ASP A 390 -19.77 -0.18 19.93
C ASP A 390 -20.58 -0.69 21.14
N VAL A 391 -21.42 0.17 21.73
CA VAL A 391 -22.41 -0.28 22.72
C VAL A 391 -23.55 -1.01 22.00
N ALA A 392 -23.64 -2.33 22.18
CA ALA A 392 -24.57 -3.19 21.46
C ALA A 392 -26.02 -2.67 21.50
N GLY A 393 -26.60 -2.49 20.32
CA GLY A 393 -27.97 -1.99 20.15
C GLY A 393 -28.18 -0.55 20.63
N ALA A 394 -27.11 0.26 20.74
CA ALA A 394 -27.12 1.61 21.29
C ALA A 394 -27.76 1.72 22.69
N SER A 395 -27.71 0.63 23.47
CA SER A 395 -28.34 0.53 24.78
C SER A 395 -27.78 1.58 25.75
N THR A 396 -28.62 2.08 26.64
CA THR A 396 -28.21 2.96 27.75
C THR A 396 -28.19 2.23 29.10
N SER A 397 -28.44 0.91 29.12
CA SER A 397 -28.52 0.10 30.34
C SER A 397 -27.16 -0.33 30.87
N ASP A 398 -27.06 -0.53 32.19
CA ASP A 398 -25.86 -1.14 32.80
C ASP A 398 -25.73 -2.60 32.37
N GLY A 399 -24.50 -3.03 32.10
CA GLY A 399 -24.21 -4.38 31.63
C GLY A 399 -24.44 -4.60 30.14
N ALA A 400 -24.82 -3.57 29.36
CA ALA A 400 -24.86 -3.70 27.92
C ALA A 400 -23.45 -4.01 27.37
N GLY A 401 -23.36 -5.04 26.54
CA GLY A 401 -22.10 -5.52 25.97
C GLY A 401 -21.47 -4.50 25.03
N ILE A 402 -20.15 -4.37 25.11
CA ILE A 402 -19.39 -3.65 24.11
C ILE A 402 -18.91 -4.64 23.06
N ILE A 403 -19.34 -4.43 21.82
CA ILE A 403 -19.03 -5.29 20.68
C ILE A 403 -18.08 -4.56 19.73
N GLN A 404 -17.44 -5.32 18.87
CA GLN A 404 -16.83 -4.78 17.67
C GLN A 404 -17.88 -4.73 16.56
N TYR A 405 -18.03 -3.60 15.89
CA TYR A 405 -19.02 -3.42 14.83
C TYR A 405 -18.50 -2.45 13.77
N HIS A 406 -18.88 -2.60 12.51
CA HIS A 406 -18.45 -1.69 11.46
C HIS A 406 -18.69 -0.23 11.86
N THR A 407 -17.73 0.62 11.52
CA THR A 407 -17.73 2.02 11.97
C THR A 407 -18.85 2.79 11.28
N THR A 408 -19.85 3.22 12.04
CA THR A 408 -20.89 4.17 11.63
C THR A 408 -20.60 5.58 12.12
N GLY A 409 -19.82 5.71 13.19
CA GLY A 409 -19.55 6.99 13.85
C GLY A 409 -20.73 7.52 14.65
N ASP A 410 -21.75 6.70 14.91
CA ASP A 410 -22.89 7.06 15.76
C ASP A 410 -22.48 7.24 17.23
N THR A 411 -23.34 7.87 18.03
CA THR A 411 -23.05 8.20 19.43
C THR A 411 -22.74 6.98 20.31
N ASN A 412 -23.24 5.79 19.98
CA ASN A 412 -22.91 4.52 20.68
C ASN A 412 -21.52 3.95 20.31
N GLN A 413 -20.84 4.52 19.31
CA GLN A 413 -19.45 4.22 18.95
C GLN A 413 -18.47 5.33 19.38
N ARG A 414 -18.98 6.38 20.02
CA ARG A 414 -18.18 7.50 20.51
C ARG A 414 -17.94 7.40 22.01
N TRP A 415 -16.71 7.67 22.41
CA TRP A 415 -16.21 7.49 23.76
C TRP A 415 -15.42 8.71 24.24
N THR A 416 -15.82 9.31 25.35
CA THR A 416 -15.07 10.36 26.04
C THR A 416 -13.97 9.74 26.89
N VAL A 417 -12.70 9.96 26.56
CA VAL A 417 -11.58 9.54 27.43
C VAL A 417 -11.33 10.63 28.46
N ARG A 418 -11.37 10.30 29.75
CA ARG A 418 -11.30 11.27 30.86
C ARG A 418 -9.94 11.26 31.55
N ALA A 419 -9.62 12.36 32.22
CA ALA A 419 -8.33 12.54 32.91
C ALA A 419 -8.15 11.59 34.10
N ASP A 420 -9.25 11.07 34.62
CA ASP A 420 -9.31 10.12 35.74
C ASP A 420 -9.11 8.66 35.31
N GLY A 421 -8.76 8.42 34.03
CA GLY A 421 -8.53 7.10 33.46
C GLY A 421 -9.79 6.37 33.01
N THR A 422 -10.99 6.95 33.19
CA THR A 422 -12.23 6.34 32.70
C THR A 422 -12.51 6.67 31.23
N ILE A 423 -13.18 5.76 30.54
CA ILE A 423 -13.64 5.93 29.14
C ILE A 423 -15.17 5.84 29.16
N ALA A 424 -15.87 6.92 28.83
CA ALA A 424 -17.33 6.99 28.93
C ALA A 424 -18.02 7.04 27.56
N SER A 425 -19.06 6.24 27.36
CA SER A 425 -19.88 6.30 26.15
C SER A 425 -20.54 7.68 26.03
N VAL A 426 -20.46 8.29 24.85
CA VAL A 426 -21.14 9.56 24.55
C VAL A 426 -22.66 9.37 24.53
N GLN A 427 -23.15 8.19 24.13
CA GLN A 427 -24.57 7.86 24.09
C GLN A 427 -25.22 7.81 25.47
N SER A 428 -24.58 7.14 26.43
CA SER A 428 -25.19 6.81 27.73
C SER A 428 -24.58 7.56 28.91
N GLY A 429 -23.40 8.16 28.74
CA GLY A 429 -22.58 8.73 29.82
C GLY A 429 -21.91 7.69 30.73
N LYS A 430 -22.10 6.39 30.45
CA LYS A 430 -21.60 5.26 31.26
C LYS A 430 -20.21 4.83 30.86
N CYS A 431 -19.47 4.28 31.79
CA CYS A 431 -18.07 3.94 31.63
C CYS A 431 -17.87 2.52 31.07
N LEU A 432 -16.87 2.39 30.19
CA LEU A 432 -16.31 1.13 29.72
C LEU A 432 -15.76 0.36 30.92
N ASP A 433 -16.21 -0.87 31.10
CA ASP A 433 -16.03 -1.63 32.32
C ASP A 433 -15.65 -3.08 32.03
N ALA A 434 -14.49 -3.48 32.54
CA ALA A 434 -13.92 -4.83 32.44
C ALA A 434 -13.96 -5.60 33.78
N SER A 435 -14.89 -5.25 34.68
CA SER A 435 -15.06 -5.96 35.98
C SER A 435 -15.62 -7.37 35.83
N VAL A 436 -16.12 -7.74 34.65
CA VAL A 436 -16.59 -9.08 34.30
C VAL A 436 -15.88 -9.57 33.03
N ALA A 437 -16.05 -10.85 32.67
CA ALA A 437 -15.33 -11.45 31.55
C ALA A 437 -15.55 -10.71 30.20
N ALA A 438 -16.78 -10.27 29.97
CA ALA A 438 -17.14 -9.41 28.85
C ALA A 438 -16.93 -7.93 29.22
N VAL A 439 -16.39 -7.14 28.30
CA VAL A 439 -16.37 -5.68 28.46
C VAL A 439 -17.77 -5.13 28.23
N VAL A 440 -18.27 -4.37 29.19
CA VAL A 440 -19.63 -3.81 29.20
C VAL A 440 -19.58 -2.32 29.47
N GLN A 441 -20.69 -1.60 29.32
CA GLN A 441 -20.85 -0.29 29.97
C GLN A 441 -21.51 -0.42 31.35
N ARG A 442 -21.08 0.39 32.32
CA ARG A 442 -21.74 0.54 33.61
C ARG A 442 -21.68 1.98 34.11
N THR A 443 -22.56 2.31 35.06
CA THR A 443 -22.46 3.56 35.82
C THR A 443 -21.03 3.81 36.27
N CYS A 444 -20.50 5.00 35.95
CA CYS A 444 -19.13 5.37 36.28
C CYS A 444 -18.93 5.41 37.80
N ASN A 445 -18.01 4.61 38.31
CA ASN A 445 -17.67 4.50 39.72
C ASN A 445 -16.15 4.59 39.98
N GLY A 446 -15.33 4.69 38.93
CA GLY A 446 -13.87 4.84 39.04
C GLY A 446 -13.15 3.58 39.54
N SER A 447 -13.86 2.45 39.66
CA SER A 447 -13.28 1.17 40.08
C SER A 447 -12.15 0.74 39.15
N ALA A 448 -11.30 -0.16 39.61
CA ALA A 448 -10.19 -0.68 38.81
C ALA A 448 -10.64 -1.33 37.48
N GLY A 449 -11.90 -1.80 37.37
CA GLY A 449 -12.47 -2.31 36.13
C GLY A 449 -12.81 -1.22 35.10
N GLN A 450 -12.86 0.05 35.52
CA GLN A 450 -13.15 1.21 34.67
C GLN A 450 -11.91 2.07 34.38
N GLN A 451 -10.74 1.65 34.87
CA GLN A 451 -9.47 2.37 34.73
C GLN A 451 -8.69 1.85 33.53
N TRP A 452 -8.55 2.68 32.49
CA TRP A 452 -7.94 2.30 31.23
C TRP A 452 -6.70 3.14 30.94
N ALA A 453 -5.64 2.48 30.48
CA ALA A 453 -4.43 3.11 29.96
C ALA A 453 -4.42 2.98 28.43
N ILE A 454 -4.06 4.08 27.75
CA ILE A 454 -3.97 4.13 26.30
C ILE A 454 -2.55 4.56 25.94
N ALA A 455 -1.80 3.66 25.28
CA ALA A 455 -0.44 3.91 24.87
C ALA A 455 -0.09 3.06 23.65
N ASN A 456 0.59 3.65 22.66
CA ASN A 456 1.10 2.96 21.47
C ASN A 456 0.04 2.08 20.78
N GLY A 457 -1.17 2.62 20.58
CA GLY A 457 -2.28 1.90 19.96
C GLY A 457 -2.92 0.80 20.83
N VAL A 458 -2.48 0.61 22.07
CA VAL A 458 -3.09 -0.38 22.98
C VAL A 458 -3.98 0.33 24.00
N ILE A 459 -5.24 -0.11 24.06
CA ILE A 459 -6.18 0.24 25.14
C ILE A 459 -6.17 -0.91 26.13
N SER A 460 -5.79 -0.65 27.39
CA SER A 460 -5.59 -1.71 28.38
C SER A 460 -6.25 -1.41 29.72
N ASN A 461 -6.81 -2.43 30.34
CA ASN A 461 -7.27 -2.39 31.73
C ASN A 461 -6.41 -3.36 32.52
N GLN A 462 -5.78 -2.88 33.60
CA GLN A 462 -4.92 -3.70 34.47
C GLN A 462 -3.84 -4.50 33.70
N GLY A 463 -3.25 -3.89 32.67
CA GLY A 463 -2.21 -4.51 31.83
C GLY A 463 -2.72 -5.51 30.79
N ARG A 464 -4.04 -5.72 30.67
CA ARG A 464 -4.65 -6.59 29.66
C ARG A 464 -5.31 -5.75 28.56
N GLY A 465 -5.05 -6.09 27.31
CA GLY A 465 -5.51 -5.31 26.16
C GLY A 465 -6.97 -5.57 25.81
N LEU A 466 -7.71 -4.53 25.44
CA LEU A 466 -9.04 -4.63 24.83
C LEU A 466 -8.92 -5.43 23.53
N SER A 467 -9.69 -6.50 23.37
CA SER A 467 -9.57 -7.45 22.25
C SER A 467 -10.92 -7.96 21.76
N ALA A 468 -10.98 -8.23 20.46
CA ALA A 468 -12.01 -9.04 19.82
C ALA A 468 -11.45 -10.42 19.45
N ALA A 469 -12.25 -11.48 19.60
CA ALA A 469 -11.84 -12.85 19.25
C ALA A 469 -11.78 -13.11 17.73
N SER A 470 -12.44 -12.27 16.92
CA SER A 470 -12.41 -12.32 15.46
C SER A 470 -12.72 -10.95 14.86
N LYS A 471 -12.65 -10.85 13.52
CA LYS A 471 -12.93 -9.60 12.78
C LYS A 471 -14.42 -9.41 12.46
N ALA A 472 -15.29 -10.34 12.85
CA ALA A 472 -16.71 -10.26 12.53
C ALA A 472 -17.41 -9.15 13.33
N ASP A 473 -18.47 -8.60 12.74
CA ASP A 473 -19.36 -7.68 13.44
C ASP A 473 -20.16 -8.41 14.54
N GLY A 474 -20.43 -7.69 15.64
CA GLY A 474 -21.17 -8.23 16.79
C GLY A 474 -20.31 -9.02 17.78
N VAL A 475 -19.00 -9.15 17.52
CA VAL A 475 -18.10 -9.88 18.42
C VAL A 475 -17.95 -9.12 19.73
N GLN A 476 -18.30 -9.77 20.84
CA GLN A 476 -18.14 -9.24 22.19
C GLN A 476 -16.66 -8.93 22.50
N LEU A 477 -16.38 -7.70 22.92
CA LEU A 477 -15.05 -7.30 23.38
C LEU A 477 -14.77 -7.88 24.77
N THR A 478 -13.51 -8.24 24.97
CA THR A 478 -12.95 -8.77 26.22
C THR A 478 -11.61 -8.10 26.51
N VAL A 479 -11.02 -8.38 27.68
CA VAL A 479 -9.61 -8.03 27.96
C VAL A 479 -8.74 -9.27 27.86
N GLY A 480 -7.64 -9.21 27.11
CA GLY A 480 -6.80 -10.34 26.76
C GLY A 480 -5.50 -9.91 26.10
N SER A 481 -5.24 -10.44 24.89
CA SER A 481 -4.14 -10.01 24.03
C SER A 481 -4.16 -8.50 23.76
N ALA A 482 -3.02 -7.94 23.36
CA ALA A 482 -2.94 -6.52 23.00
C ALA A 482 -3.30 -6.34 21.51
N GLN A 483 -4.60 -6.28 21.20
CA GLN A 483 -5.06 -5.80 19.90
C GLN A 483 -4.75 -4.30 19.76
N GLN A 484 -4.43 -3.88 18.53
CA GLN A 484 -4.16 -2.49 18.19
C GLN A 484 -5.45 -1.74 17.87
N TRP A 485 -5.55 -0.53 18.38
CA TRP A 485 -6.68 0.38 18.27
C TRP A 485 -6.20 1.78 17.88
N THR A 486 -6.87 2.37 16.90
CA THR A 486 -6.72 3.76 16.51
C THR A 486 -7.79 4.59 17.23
N LEU A 487 -7.39 5.72 17.80
CA LEU A 487 -8.31 6.67 18.42
C LEU A 487 -8.60 7.81 17.45
N ASN A 488 -9.74 7.73 16.76
CA ASN A 488 -10.18 8.78 15.85
C ASN A 488 -11.04 9.76 16.62
N ALA A 489 -10.57 10.97 16.92
CA ALA A 489 -11.44 11.90 17.63
C ALA A 489 -12.53 12.43 16.72
N THR A 490 -13.75 12.48 17.25
CA THR A 490 -14.89 13.05 16.55
C THR A 490 -14.93 14.54 16.86
N GLY A 491 -14.45 15.35 15.92
CA GLY A 491 -14.60 16.80 15.88
C GLY A 491 -15.30 17.19 14.60
#